data_AF-A0AAV3AJK7-F1
#
_entry.id   AF-A0AAV3AJK7-F1
#
_cell.length_a   1.000
_cell.length_b   1.000
_cell.length_c   1.000
_cell.angle_alpha   90.00
_cell.angle_beta   90.00
_cell.angle_gamma   90.00
#
_symmetry.space_group_name_H-M   'P 1'
#
loop_
_entity.id
_entity.type
_entity.pdbx_description
1 polymer ?
#
loop_
_entity_poly.entity_id
_entity_poly.type
_entity_poly.pdbx_seq_one_letter_code
_entity_poly.pdbx_strand_id
1 'polypeptide(L)'
;MFLGMKAWFSQSVDSNLIQIWESEGGHITTHHHANYLFSSDATHRDTQRIYNSLDYVENKATIFHASFLKACAKAKNLMAVGHFILPPACVQEDIRRKFGSFIWEQDDMLLQQQDVKTPCGTKENIHRNSECDLRSRY
;
A
#
# COMPACT_ATOMS: atom_id res chain seq x y z
N MET A 1 -20.11 1.61 -5.65
CA MET A 1 -19.09 1.35 -6.71
C MET A 1 -19.04 -0.12 -7.12
N PHE A 2 -19.35 -1.05 -6.22
CA PHE A 2 -19.21 -2.50 -6.42
C PHE A 2 -20.56 -3.24 -6.34
N LEU A 3 -21.66 -2.53 -6.58
CA LEU A 3 -23.01 -3.08 -6.44
C LEU A 3 -23.19 -4.37 -7.25
N GLY A 4 -23.51 -5.46 -6.55
CA GLY A 4 -23.75 -6.78 -7.15
C GLY A 4 -22.49 -7.56 -7.53
N MET A 5 -21.29 -6.96 -7.37
CA MET A 5 -20.03 -7.64 -7.63
C MET A 5 -19.66 -8.54 -6.45
N LYS A 6 -19.00 -9.66 -6.75
CA LYS A 6 -18.55 -10.64 -5.75
C LYS A 6 -17.03 -10.65 -5.65
N ALA A 7 -16.49 -10.70 -4.44
CA ALA A 7 -15.06 -10.79 -4.21
C ALA A 7 -14.69 -11.88 -3.19
N TRP A 8 -13.52 -12.45 -3.40
CA TRP A 8 -12.80 -13.23 -2.40
C TRP A 8 -11.61 -12.41 -1.89
N PHE A 9 -11.32 -12.53 -0.60
CA PHE A 9 -10.24 -11.83 0.07
C PHE A 9 -9.28 -12.84 0.69
N SER A 10 -7.98 -12.69 0.40
CA SER A 10 -6.92 -13.32 1.16
C SER A 10 -6.95 -12.84 2.61
N GLN A 11 -6.50 -13.69 3.52
CA GLN A 11 -6.29 -13.33 4.94
C GLN A 11 -5.22 -12.24 5.13
N SER A 12 -4.42 -11.94 4.09
CA SER A 12 -3.50 -10.79 4.10
C SER A 12 -4.20 -9.44 3.95
N VAL A 13 -5.50 -9.40 3.64
CA VAL A 13 -6.22 -8.15 3.40
C VAL A 13 -6.72 -7.55 4.71
N ASP A 14 -6.42 -6.27 4.92
CA ASP A 14 -6.90 -5.50 6.07
C ASP A 14 -8.43 -5.38 6.09
N SER A 15 -9.04 -5.54 7.26
CA SER A 15 -10.50 -5.53 7.43
C SER A 15 -11.15 -4.22 6.98
N ASN A 16 -10.46 -3.09 7.05
CA ASN A 16 -10.99 -1.80 6.58
C ASN A 16 -11.20 -1.80 5.06
N LEU A 17 -10.33 -2.48 4.30
CA LEU A 17 -10.50 -2.60 2.86
C LEU A 17 -11.70 -3.49 2.52
N ILE A 18 -11.92 -4.56 3.29
CA ILE A 18 -13.11 -5.42 3.16
C ILE A 18 -14.38 -4.62 3.45
N GLN A 19 -14.37 -3.76 4.48
CA GLN A 19 -15.50 -2.88 4.79
C GLN A 19 -15.80 -1.88 3.67
N ILE A 20 -14.77 -1.31 3.01
CA ILE A 20 -14.97 -0.44 1.83
C ILE A 20 -15.74 -1.21 0.75
N TRP A 21 -15.34 -2.45 0.45
CA TRP A 21 -16.02 -3.29 -0.54
C TRP A 21 -17.51 -3.49 -0.23
N GLU A 22 -17.83 -3.89 1.00
CA GLU A 22 -19.21 -4.14 1.42
C GLU A 22 -20.05 -2.86 1.44
N SER A 23 -19.50 -1.75 1.95
CA SER A 23 -20.18 -0.45 2.02
C SER A 23 -20.55 0.11 0.64
N GLU A 24 -19.79 -0.26 -0.40
CA GLU A 24 -19.98 0.16 -1.78
C GLU A 24 -20.85 -0.82 -2.59
N GLY A 25 -21.50 -1.77 -1.91
CA GLY A 25 -22.48 -2.73 -2.45
C GLY A 25 -21.91 -4.07 -2.91
N GLY A 26 -20.65 -4.37 -2.58
CA GLY A 26 -20.01 -5.62 -2.92
C GLY A 26 -20.38 -6.77 -1.98
N HIS A 27 -20.30 -8.01 -2.47
CA HIS A 27 -20.56 -9.22 -1.71
C HIS A 27 -19.30 -10.07 -1.55
N ILE A 28 -19.10 -10.66 -0.38
CA ILE A 28 -18.00 -11.59 -0.13
C ILE A 28 -18.43 -13.02 -0.50
N THR A 29 -17.56 -13.77 -1.16
CA THR A 29 -17.81 -15.17 -1.52
C THR A 29 -16.51 -15.99 -1.60
N THR A 30 -16.66 -17.26 -1.94
CA THR A 30 -15.54 -18.18 -2.22
C THR A 30 -14.85 -17.82 -3.54
N HIS A 31 -13.55 -18.08 -3.65
CA HIS A 31 -12.77 -17.73 -4.84
C HIS A 31 -13.36 -18.27 -6.16
N HIS A 32 -13.97 -19.47 -6.17
CA HIS A 32 -14.60 -20.04 -7.36
C HIS A 32 -15.84 -19.26 -7.88
N HIS A 33 -16.48 -18.46 -7.03
CA HIS A 33 -17.70 -17.71 -7.38
C HIS A 33 -17.48 -16.20 -7.40
N ALA A 34 -16.24 -15.75 -7.19
CA ALA A 34 -15.88 -14.35 -7.11
C ALA A 34 -15.59 -13.77 -8.50
N ASN A 35 -15.96 -12.51 -8.70
CA ASN A 35 -15.54 -11.71 -9.85
C ASN A 35 -14.14 -11.12 -9.65
N TYR A 36 -13.77 -10.84 -8.39
CA TYR A 36 -12.48 -10.29 -8.01
C TYR A 36 -11.83 -11.13 -6.92
N LEU A 37 -10.52 -11.36 -7.05
CA LEU A 37 -9.70 -11.98 -6.02
C LEU A 37 -8.74 -10.91 -5.49
N PHE A 38 -8.84 -10.54 -4.22
CA PHE A 38 -7.99 -9.52 -3.62
C PHE A 38 -7.00 -10.14 -2.63
N SER A 39 -5.76 -9.66 -2.68
CA SER A 39 -4.71 -9.97 -1.71
C SER A 39 -3.83 -8.74 -1.49
N SER A 40 -3.23 -8.60 -0.31
CA SER A 40 -2.21 -7.57 -0.05
C SER A 40 -0.79 -8.14 -0.13
N ASP A 41 -0.65 -9.47 -0.21
CA ASP A 41 0.62 -10.15 -0.16
C ASP A 41 0.64 -11.38 -1.06
N ALA A 42 1.46 -11.33 -2.11
CA ALA A 42 1.64 -12.43 -3.06
C ALA A 42 2.32 -13.65 -2.45
N THR A 43 2.99 -13.50 -1.31
CA THR A 43 3.64 -14.59 -0.57
C THR A 43 2.72 -15.25 0.45
N HIS A 44 1.55 -14.66 0.73
CA HIS A 44 0.60 -15.22 1.68
C HIS A 44 0.07 -16.57 1.20
N ARG A 45 -0.06 -17.53 2.13
CA ARG A 45 -0.32 -18.94 1.83
C ARG A 45 -1.57 -19.18 0.98
N ASP A 46 -2.66 -18.49 1.28
CA ASP A 46 -3.92 -18.63 0.52
C ASP A 46 -3.84 -18.01 -0.88
N THR A 47 -3.07 -16.92 -1.04
CA THR A 47 -2.79 -16.29 -2.33
C THR A 47 -1.93 -17.22 -3.20
N GLN A 48 -0.91 -17.85 -2.61
CA GLN A 48 -0.10 -18.87 -3.27
C GLN A 48 -0.92 -20.09 -3.71
N ARG A 49 -1.95 -20.49 -2.95
CA ARG A 49 -2.87 -21.58 -3.37
C ARG A 49 -3.59 -21.22 -4.66
N ILE A 50 -3.99 -19.95 -4.83
CA ILE A 50 -4.60 -19.49 -6.08
C ILE A 50 -3.57 -19.51 -7.22
N TYR A 51 -2.36 -18.98 -7.03
CA TYR A 51 -1.32 -19.02 -8.08
C TYR A 51 -0.96 -20.44 -8.54
N ASN A 52 -1.00 -21.41 -7.63
CA ASN A 52 -0.72 -22.82 -7.93
C ASN A 52 -1.97 -23.60 -8.39
N SER A 53 -3.12 -22.95 -8.52
CA SER A 53 -4.37 -23.60 -8.95
C SER A 53 -4.46 -23.71 -10.47
N LEU A 54 -5.26 -24.67 -10.94
CA LEU A 54 -5.57 -24.82 -12.37
C LEU A 54 -6.27 -23.56 -12.93
N ASP A 55 -7.15 -22.94 -12.14
CA ASP A 55 -7.86 -21.73 -12.56
C ASP A 55 -6.89 -20.59 -12.91
N TYR A 56 -5.77 -20.46 -12.18
CA TYR A 56 -4.77 -19.44 -12.50
C TYR A 56 -3.99 -19.79 -13.78
N VAL A 57 -3.55 -21.05 -13.92
CA VAL A 57 -2.80 -21.54 -15.11
C VAL A 57 -3.63 -21.46 -16.39
N GLU A 58 -4.94 -21.67 -16.30
CA GLU A 58 -5.88 -21.61 -17.42
C GLU A 58 -6.46 -20.20 -17.66
N ASN A 59 -5.87 -19.15 -17.06
CA ASN A 59 -6.30 -17.75 -17.19
C ASN A 59 -7.74 -17.47 -16.70
N LYS A 60 -8.26 -18.28 -15.77
CA LYS A 60 -9.60 -18.12 -15.16
C LYS A 60 -9.56 -17.35 -13.84
N ALA A 61 -8.38 -17.23 -13.22
CA ALA A 61 -8.19 -16.47 -11.99
C ALA A 61 -7.10 -15.40 -12.19
N THR A 62 -7.40 -14.18 -11.73
CA THR A 62 -6.42 -13.09 -11.62
C THR A 62 -6.55 -12.49 -10.23
N ILE A 63 -5.41 -12.28 -9.56
CA ILE A 63 -5.36 -11.67 -8.23
C ILE A 63 -5.01 -10.20 -8.38
N PHE A 64 -5.70 -9.35 -7.64
CA PHE A 64 -5.46 -7.91 -7.58
C PHE A 64 -4.98 -7.50 -6.19
N HIS A 65 -4.10 -6.51 -6.12
CA HIS A 65 -3.66 -5.90 -4.88
C HIS A 65 -4.84 -5.17 -4.23
N ALA A 66 -5.07 -5.41 -2.94
CA ALA A 66 -6.23 -4.86 -2.22
C ALA A 66 -6.25 -3.32 -2.15
N SER A 67 -5.10 -2.65 -2.31
CA SER A 67 -4.99 -1.18 -2.47
C SER A 67 -5.83 -0.62 -3.61
N PHE A 68 -6.31 -1.45 -4.54
CA PHE A 68 -7.34 -1.07 -5.50
C PHE A 68 -8.56 -0.43 -4.81
N LEU A 69 -9.03 -1.03 -3.71
CA LEU A 69 -10.20 -0.58 -2.97
C LEU A 69 -9.96 0.79 -2.32
N LYS A 70 -8.77 0.96 -1.73
CA LYS A 70 -8.32 2.24 -1.17
C LYS A 70 -8.24 3.33 -2.25
N ALA A 71 -7.68 3.02 -3.40
CA ALA A 71 -7.55 3.95 -4.52
C ALA A 71 -8.92 4.37 -5.07
N CYS A 72 -9.83 3.41 -5.26
CA CYS A 72 -11.22 3.63 -5.64
C CYS A 72 -11.96 4.54 -4.65
N ALA A 73 -11.88 4.24 -3.35
CA ALA A 73 -12.50 5.05 -2.31
C ALA A 73 -11.96 6.48 -2.29
N LYS A 74 -10.63 6.66 -2.42
CA LYS A 74 -9.98 7.98 -2.46
C LYS A 74 -10.41 8.79 -3.69
N ALA A 75 -10.49 8.14 -4.85
CA ALA A 75 -10.91 8.78 -6.11
C ALA A 75 -12.43 9.00 -6.20
N LYS A 76 -13.22 8.38 -5.32
CA LYS A 76 -14.68 8.29 -5.41
C LYS A 76 -15.17 7.81 -6.78
N ASN A 77 -14.36 6.99 -7.46
CA ASN A 77 -14.64 6.44 -8.78
C ASN A 77 -13.89 5.12 -8.97
N LEU A 78 -14.33 4.30 -9.92
CA LEU A 78 -13.69 3.04 -10.27
C LEU A 78 -12.36 3.30 -10.97
N MET A 79 -11.27 2.86 -10.35
CA MET A 79 -9.94 2.91 -10.94
C MET A 79 -9.76 1.80 -11.98
N ALA A 80 -8.81 1.97 -12.91
CA ALA A 80 -8.46 0.90 -13.82
C ALA A 80 -7.78 -0.24 -13.06
N VAL A 81 -8.48 -1.38 -12.94
CA VAL A 81 -8.06 -2.53 -12.12
C VAL A 81 -6.73 -3.15 -12.58
N GLY A 82 -6.36 -2.97 -13.86
CA GLY A 82 -5.10 -3.45 -14.42
C GLY A 82 -3.85 -2.88 -13.74
N HIS A 83 -3.94 -1.67 -13.17
CA HIS A 83 -2.85 -1.08 -12.37
C HIS A 83 -2.64 -1.74 -11.02
N PHE A 84 -3.50 -2.69 -10.66
CA PHE A 84 -3.49 -3.38 -9.37
C PHE A 84 -3.39 -4.89 -9.55
N ILE A 85 -2.98 -5.41 -10.72
CA ILE A 85 -2.71 -6.85 -10.85
C ILE A 85 -1.60 -7.22 -9.87
N LEU A 86 -1.82 -8.20 -8.99
CA LEU A 86 -0.81 -8.74 -8.08
C LEU A 86 -0.24 -10.03 -8.71
N PRO A 87 0.91 -9.96 -9.40
CA PRO A 87 1.54 -11.16 -9.93
C PRO A 87 2.26 -11.93 -8.82
N PRO A 88 2.63 -13.21 -9.05
CA PRO A 88 3.47 -13.98 -8.14
C PRO A 88 4.75 -13.22 -7.77
N ALA A 89 5.22 -13.37 -6.53
CA ALA A 89 6.36 -12.61 -6.00
C ALA A 89 7.63 -12.72 -6.88
N CYS A 90 7.92 -13.90 -7.43
CA CYS A 90 9.04 -14.09 -8.35
C CYS A 90 8.95 -13.22 -9.62
N VAL A 91 7.75 -12.98 -10.14
CA VAL A 91 7.51 -12.12 -11.30
C VAL A 91 7.57 -10.64 -10.92
N GLN A 92 7.18 -10.30 -9.68
CA GLN A 92 7.27 -8.92 -9.19
C GLN A 92 8.70 -8.39 -9.19
N GLU A 93 9.68 -9.22 -8.82
CA GLU A 93 11.10 -8.83 -8.81
C GLU A 93 11.58 -8.39 -10.19
N ASP A 94 11.21 -9.13 -11.24
CA ASP A 94 11.57 -8.79 -12.62
C ASP A 94 10.84 -7.54 -13.12
N ILE A 95 9.57 -7.38 -12.76
CA ILE A 95 8.81 -6.17 -13.09
C ILE A 95 9.44 -4.95 -12.43
N ARG A 96 9.78 -5.02 -11.13
CA ARG A 96 10.43 -3.91 -10.42
C ARG A 96 11.76 -3.53 -11.06
N ARG A 97 12.55 -4.52 -11.45
CA ARG A 97 13.85 -4.30 -12.12
C ARG A 97 13.71 -3.56 -13.44
N LYS A 98 12.62 -3.81 -14.18
CA LYS A 98 12.44 -3.29 -15.56
C LYS A 98 11.59 -2.03 -15.64
N PHE A 99 10.59 -1.89 -14.77
CA PHE A 99 9.57 -0.85 -14.82
C PHE A 99 9.48 -0.02 -13.54
N GLY A 100 10.20 -0.40 -12.48
CA GLY A 100 10.14 0.25 -11.18
C GLY A 100 9.00 -0.26 -10.30
N SER A 101 8.81 0.43 -9.18
CA SER A 101 7.83 0.06 -8.16
C SER A 101 6.39 0.07 -8.66
N PHE A 102 5.56 -0.78 -8.07
CA PHE A 102 4.14 -0.80 -8.33
C PHE A 102 3.44 0.40 -7.68
N ILE A 103 2.29 0.80 -8.20
CA ILE A 103 1.54 1.97 -7.69
C ILE A 103 1.12 1.81 -6.22
N TRP A 104 0.89 0.57 -5.77
CA TRP A 104 0.50 0.28 -4.41
C TRP A 104 1.66 0.25 -3.41
N GLU A 105 2.92 0.33 -3.86
CA GLU A 105 4.11 0.39 -3.00
C GLU A 105 4.44 1.83 -2.56
N GLN A 106 3.80 2.83 -3.16
CA GLN A 106 4.13 4.25 -2.92
C GLN A 106 3.63 4.77 -1.56
N ASP A 107 2.55 4.21 -1.03
CA ASP A 107 2.04 4.58 0.30
C ASP A 107 2.99 4.11 1.42
N ASP A 108 3.65 2.96 1.26
CA ASP A 108 4.61 2.41 2.24
C ASP A 108 5.92 3.20 2.24
N MET A 109 6.35 3.71 1.08
CA MET A 109 7.54 4.55 0.94
C MET A 109 7.42 5.88 1.70
N LEU A 110 6.23 6.46 1.80
CA LEU A 110 5.97 7.70 2.56
C LEU A 110 5.98 7.45 4.07
N LEU A 111 5.61 6.25 4.52
CA LEU A 111 5.67 5.86 5.93
C LEU A 111 7.12 5.60 6.38
N GLN A 112 7.96 5.00 5.55
CA GLN A 112 9.38 4.79 5.86
C GLN A 112 10.19 6.10 5.96
N GLN A 113 9.77 7.18 5.28
CA GLN A 113 10.44 8.48 5.38
C GLN A 113 10.14 9.24 6.69
N GLN A 114 9.09 8.87 7.43
CA GLN A 114 8.75 9.54 8.69
C GLN A 114 9.53 9.02 9.90
N ASP A 115 10.16 7.85 9.80
CA ASP A 115 10.91 7.22 10.90
C ASP A 115 12.41 7.61 10.95
N VAL A 116 12.88 8.42 9.99
CA VAL A 116 14.23 9.01 10.03
C VAL A 116 14.13 10.47 10.51
N LYS A 117 13.74 10.67 11.77
CA LYS A 117 13.94 11.95 12.46
C LYS A 117 15.29 11.94 13.20
N THR A 118 16.28 12.60 12.62
CA THR A 118 17.54 12.97 13.29
C THR A 118 17.25 13.78 14.56
N PRO A 119 17.85 13.49 15.72
CA PRO A 119 17.72 14.36 16.89
C PRO A 119 18.52 15.64 16.66
N CYS A 120 17.80 16.76 16.65
CA CYS A 120 18.36 18.11 16.67
C CYS A 120 19.12 18.31 17.99
N GLY A 121 20.44 18.55 17.90
CA GLY A 121 21.29 18.89 19.05
C GLY A 121 21.06 20.33 19.51
N THR A 122 20.64 20.45 20.76
CA THR A 122 20.39 21.68 21.53
C THR A 122 21.60 22.63 21.54
N LYS A 123 21.37 23.92 21.26
CA LYS A 123 22.33 25.00 21.55
C LYS A 123 22.21 25.37 23.04
N GLU A 124 23.22 25.04 23.84
CA GLU A 124 23.36 25.56 25.21
C GLU A 124 24.17 26.86 25.21
N ASN A 125 23.59 27.87 25.86
CA ASN A 125 24.21 29.16 26.18
C ASN A 125 25.31 28.97 27.23
N ILE A 126 26.50 29.55 27.01
CA ILE A 126 27.45 29.83 28.08
C ILE A 126 27.70 31.34 28.12
N HIS A 127 27.14 31.95 29.17
CA HIS A 127 27.44 33.29 29.65
C HIS A 127 28.82 33.29 30.30
N ARG A 128 29.72 34.20 29.90
CA ARG A 128 30.86 34.60 30.74
C ARG A 128 31.14 36.09 30.56
N ASN A 129 30.82 36.85 31.61
CA ASN A 129 31.13 38.26 31.79
C ASN A 129 32.65 38.50 31.86
N SER A 130 33.09 39.61 31.27
CA SER A 130 34.23 40.39 31.75
C SER A 130 34.11 41.85 31.28
N GLU A 131 33.73 42.68 32.25
CA GLU A 131 34.06 44.10 32.52
C GLU A 131 34.46 45.09 31.40
N CYS A 132 33.70 46.19 31.39
CA CYS A 132 34.12 47.61 31.39
C CYS A 132 35.37 48.02 30.59
N ASP A 133 35.18 48.88 29.58
CA ASP A 133 35.56 50.28 29.77
C ASP A 133 34.79 51.24 28.86
N LEU A 134 34.38 52.36 29.45
CA LEU A 134 33.77 53.51 28.81
C LEU A 134 34.87 54.34 28.13
N ARG A 135 34.67 54.76 26.87
CA ARG A 135 34.78 56.18 26.49
C ARG A 135 34.43 56.45 25.03
N SER A 136 33.39 57.28 24.90
CA SER A 136 33.20 58.27 23.85
C SER A 136 34.49 59.04 23.52
N ARG A 137 34.75 59.28 22.23
CA ARG A 137 35.14 60.60 21.68
C ARG A 137 35.32 60.54 20.15
N TYR A 138 34.59 61.47 19.50
CA TYR A 138 34.76 62.07 18.16
C TYR A 138 34.87 61.16 16.94
#